data_AF-A0A6B0XXS7-F1
#
_entry.id   AF-A0A6B0XXS7-F1
#
_cell.length_a   1.000
_cell.length_b   1.000
_cell.length_c   1.000
_cell.angle_alpha   90.00
_cell.angle_beta   90.00
_cell.angle_gamma   90.00
#
_symmetry.space_group_name_H-M   'P 1'
#
loop_
_entity.id
_entity.type
_entity.pdbx_description
1 polymer ?
#
loop_
_entity_poly.entity_id
_entity_poly.type
_entity_poly.pdbx_seq_one_letter_code
_entity_poly.pdbx_strand_id
1 'polypeptide(L)'
;MSNAARTHAIEWGKGVAGRTLIAFGGSAPIHAARLADKLEVDRFLIPADAGVGSAVGFLLAPISYEVVRSRYMRLSGFDPAVVREVFDEMRAEAEAVVSRGAPGAPTSEKARAYMRYVGQGHEIGVDLPGDVEDAAALRNAFDRGYEAVYGRTIPGLDIEVLSWTLVVSAPATEPTDVPAGTY
;
A
#
# COMPACT_ATOMS: atom_id res chain seq x y z
N MET A 1 17.33 -11.42 -14.18
CA MET A 1 15.99 -11.59 -13.58
C MET A 1 16.03 -12.23 -12.21
N SER A 2 16.64 -13.42 -12.01
CA SER A 2 16.69 -14.07 -10.69
C SER A 2 17.38 -13.24 -9.59
N ASN A 3 18.53 -12.63 -9.88
CA ASN A 3 19.20 -11.76 -8.90
C ASN A 3 18.34 -10.55 -8.52
N ALA A 4 17.70 -9.90 -9.49
CA ALA A 4 16.81 -8.77 -9.22
C ALA A 4 15.62 -9.17 -8.33
N ALA A 5 14.98 -10.32 -8.60
CA ALA A 5 13.91 -10.83 -7.76
C ALA A 5 14.37 -11.15 -6.33
N ARG A 6 15.58 -11.72 -6.17
CA ARG A 6 16.17 -12.01 -4.86
C ARG A 6 16.53 -10.72 -4.10
N THR A 7 17.16 -9.76 -4.77
CA THR A 7 17.49 -8.45 -4.18
C THR A 7 16.23 -7.74 -3.71
N HIS A 8 15.18 -7.69 -4.54
CA HIS A 8 13.92 -7.07 -4.18
C HIS A 8 13.27 -7.73 -2.96
N ALA A 9 13.26 -9.07 -2.89
CA ALA A 9 12.77 -9.78 -1.72
C ALA A 9 13.56 -9.39 -0.44
N ILE A 10 14.90 -9.32 -0.53
CA ILE A 10 15.78 -8.96 0.59
C ILE A 10 15.55 -7.51 1.05
N GLU A 11 15.37 -6.55 0.13
CA GLU A 11 15.07 -5.14 0.47
C GLU A 11 13.84 -5.00 1.36
N TRP A 12 12.88 -5.92 1.23
CA TRP A 12 11.66 -5.96 2.03
C TRP A 12 11.73 -6.95 3.21
N GLY A 13 12.92 -7.47 3.53
CA GLY A 13 13.11 -8.45 4.61
C GLY A 13 12.38 -9.77 4.37
N LYS A 14 12.14 -10.14 3.11
CA LYS A 14 11.43 -11.37 2.71
C LYS A 14 12.37 -12.35 2.00
N GLY A 15 12.06 -13.64 2.11
CA GLY A 15 12.66 -14.69 1.27
C GLY A 15 11.78 -15.00 0.05
N VAL A 16 12.31 -15.71 -0.94
CA VAL A 16 11.52 -16.23 -2.07
C VAL A 16 10.99 -17.65 -1.82
N ALA A 17 11.62 -18.41 -0.92
CA ALA A 17 11.19 -19.75 -0.52
C ALA A 17 9.74 -19.74 -0.01
N GLY A 18 8.99 -20.78 -0.38
CA GLY A 18 7.58 -20.97 0.01
C GLY A 18 6.59 -20.02 -0.68
N ARG A 19 7.02 -19.19 -1.64
CA ARG A 19 6.13 -18.31 -2.42
C ARG A 19 5.82 -18.89 -3.79
N THR A 20 4.75 -18.40 -4.41
CA THR A 20 4.43 -18.75 -5.81
C THR A 20 4.93 -17.65 -6.74
N LEU A 21 5.67 -18.03 -7.78
CA LEU A 21 6.06 -17.12 -8.85
C LEU A 21 4.88 -16.92 -9.81
N ILE A 22 4.35 -15.71 -9.92
CA ILE A 22 3.33 -15.39 -10.93
C ILE A 22 4.04 -14.81 -12.16
N ALA A 23 3.96 -15.51 -13.29
CA ALA A 23 4.65 -15.14 -14.53
C ALA A 23 3.67 -14.52 -15.54
N PHE A 24 3.62 -13.19 -15.57
CA PHE A 24 2.88 -12.40 -16.55
C PHE A 24 3.79 -11.37 -17.25
N GLY A 25 3.34 -10.82 -18.36
CA GLY A 25 4.12 -10.09 -19.36
C GLY A 25 4.43 -10.97 -20.58
N GLY A 26 4.64 -10.35 -21.74
CA GLY A 26 4.73 -11.03 -23.03
C GLY A 26 5.74 -12.19 -23.10
N SER A 27 6.88 -12.09 -22.41
CA SER A 27 7.93 -13.12 -22.41
C SER A 27 8.10 -13.82 -21.06
N ALA A 28 7.30 -13.52 -20.04
CA ALA A 28 7.46 -14.17 -18.74
C ALA A 28 7.16 -15.68 -18.78
N PRO A 29 6.12 -16.18 -19.47
CA PRO A 29 5.81 -17.61 -19.53
C PRO A 29 6.97 -18.49 -20.04
N ILE A 30 7.69 -18.04 -21.09
CA ILE A 30 8.79 -18.80 -21.68
C ILE A 30 10.03 -18.89 -20.78
N HIS A 31 10.11 -18.06 -19.74
CA HIS A 31 11.22 -18.03 -18.79
C HIS A 31 10.85 -18.56 -17.39
N ALA A 32 9.56 -18.80 -17.13
CA ALA A 32 9.03 -19.08 -15.80
C ALA A 32 9.72 -20.28 -15.12
N ALA A 33 9.80 -21.43 -15.80
CA ALA A 33 10.40 -22.64 -15.23
C ALA A 33 11.88 -22.46 -14.83
N ARG A 34 12.70 -21.89 -15.72
CA ARG A 34 14.13 -21.61 -15.43
C ARG A 34 14.31 -20.54 -14.36
N LEU A 35 13.39 -19.59 -14.27
CA LEU A 35 13.43 -18.56 -13.24
C LEU A 35 13.05 -19.13 -11.87
N ALA A 36 12.03 -19.99 -11.82
CA ALA A 36 11.61 -20.69 -10.60
C ALA A 36 12.74 -21.57 -10.04
N ASP A 37 13.40 -22.35 -10.90
CA ASP A 37 14.57 -23.17 -10.55
C ASP A 37 15.70 -22.34 -9.92
N LYS A 38 16.11 -21.23 -10.57
CA LYS A 38 17.15 -20.32 -10.04
C LYS A 38 16.77 -19.60 -8.75
N LEU A 39 15.47 -19.47 -8.47
CA LEU A 39 14.96 -18.86 -7.26
C LEU A 39 14.67 -19.88 -6.16
N GLU A 40 14.84 -21.17 -6.44
CA GLU A 40 14.47 -22.27 -5.52
C GLU A 40 13.00 -22.15 -5.09
N VAL A 41 12.13 -21.89 -6.07
CA VAL A 41 10.68 -21.76 -5.89
C VAL A 41 9.98 -22.98 -6.48
N ASP A 42 9.22 -23.68 -5.64
CA ASP A 42 8.58 -24.96 -6.02
C ASP A 42 7.30 -24.80 -6.86
N ARG A 43 6.77 -23.58 -6.97
CA ARG A 43 5.50 -23.32 -7.68
C ARG A 43 5.57 -22.03 -8.51
N PHE A 44 5.17 -22.14 -9.76
CA PHE A 44 4.85 -20.97 -10.58
C PHE A 44 3.43 -21.09 -11.17
N LEU A 45 2.81 -19.94 -11.41
CA LEU A 45 1.49 -19.79 -12.02
C LEU A 45 1.62 -18.88 -13.24
N ILE A 46 1.10 -19.34 -14.37
CA ILE A 46 0.98 -18.55 -15.60
C ILE A 46 -0.52 -18.26 -15.77
N PRO A 47 -0.98 -17.01 -15.60
CA PRO A 47 -2.37 -16.65 -15.85
C PRO A 47 -2.74 -16.88 -17.33
N ALA A 48 -4.03 -17.12 -17.63
CA ALA A 48 -4.50 -17.28 -19.00
C ALA A 48 -4.12 -16.06 -19.89
N ASP A 49 -4.31 -14.86 -19.34
CA ASP A 49 -3.98 -13.59 -20.01
C ASP A 49 -2.57 -13.09 -19.66
N ALA A 50 -1.62 -13.99 -19.40
CA ALA A 50 -0.25 -13.64 -19.01
C ALA A 50 0.38 -12.62 -19.97
N GLY A 51 0.14 -12.71 -21.27
CA GLY A 51 0.69 -11.78 -22.26
C GLY A 51 0.27 -10.31 -22.05
N VAL A 52 -0.88 -10.07 -21.42
CA VAL A 52 -1.50 -8.74 -21.27
C VAL A 52 -1.86 -8.41 -19.82
N GLY A 53 -1.18 -9.04 -18.84
CA GLY A 53 -1.53 -8.93 -17.42
C GLY A 53 -1.65 -7.48 -16.89
N SER A 54 -0.85 -6.53 -17.40
CA SER A 54 -0.96 -5.12 -17.01
C SER A 54 -2.28 -4.48 -17.45
N ALA A 55 -2.80 -4.83 -18.63
CA ALA A 55 -4.08 -4.33 -19.12
C ALA A 55 -5.25 -4.93 -18.32
N VAL A 56 -5.16 -6.21 -17.98
CA VAL A 56 -6.13 -6.88 -17.10
C VAL A 56 -6.17 -6.20 -15.73
N GLY A 57 -5.00 -5.94 -15.13
CA GLY A 57 -4.91 -5.23 -13.84
C GLY A 57 -5.49 -3.82 -13.91
N PHE A 58 -5.26 -3.09 -15.01
CA PHE A 58 -5.83 -1.75 -15.20
C PHE A 58 -7.37 -1.77 -15.30
N LEU A 59 -7.94 -2.76 -16.00
CA LEU A 59 -9.40 -2.89 -16.15
C LEU A 59 -10.10 -3.34 -14.87
N LEU A 60 -9.43 -4.14 -14.04
CA LEU A 60 -9.98 -4.67 -12.79
C LEU A 60 -9.72 -3.76 -11.58
N ALA A 61 -8.79 -2.81 -11.69
CA ALA A 61 -8.47 -1.91 -10.59
C ALA A 61 -9.68 -1.05 -10.22
N PRO A 62 -10.00 -0.89 -8.92
CA PRO A 62 -11.04 0.02 -8.49
C PRO A 62 -10.67 1.46 -8.86
N ILE A 63 -11.70 2.26 -9.19
CA ILE A 63 -11.55 3.71 -9.27
C ILE A 63 -11.16 4.20 -7.87
N SER A 64 -9.95 4.73 -7.77
CA SER A 64 -9.36 5.18 -6.52
C SER A 64 -8.51 6.43 -6.75
N TYR A 65 -8.39 7.27 -5.72
CA TYR A 65 -7.55 8.45 -5.75
C TYR A 65 -6.85 8.62 -4.40
N GLU A 66 -5.53 8.78 -4.45
CA GLU A 66 -4.69 9.04 -3.27
C GLU A 66 -4.30 10.52 -3.24
N VAL A 67 -4.62 11.18 -2.14
CA VAL A 67 -4.17 12.55 -1.86
C VAL A 67 -3.04 12.48 -0.84
N VAL A 68 -1.98 13.25 -1.08
CA VAL A 68 -0.86 13.42 -0.16
C VAL A 68 -0.77 14.88 0.27
N ARG A 69 -0.62 15.15 1.56
CA ARG A 69 -0.43 16.49 2.12
C ARG A 69 0.78 16.53 3.05
N SER A 70 1.71 17.44 2.77
CA SER A 70 2.82 17.75 3.67
C SER A 70 2.36 18.74 4.74
N ARG A 71 2.15 18.24 5.94
CA ARG A 71 1.78 19.01 7.13
C ARG A 71 2.58 18.48 8.30
N TYR A 72 3.72 19.14 8.51
CA TYR A 72 4.63 18.81 9.59
C TYR A 72 3.99 19.11 10.94
N MET A 73 4.04 18.15 11.85
CA MET A 73 3.73 18.40 13.25
C MET A 73 4.47 17.42 14.16
N ARG A 74 4.70 17.85 15.39
CA ARG A 74 5.14 16.96 16.47
C ARG A 74 3.93 16.49 17.26
N LEU A 75 3.97 15.26 17.78
CA LEU A 75 2.90 14.76 18.63
C LEU A 75 2.76 15.57 19.93
N SER A 76 3.84 16.17 20.43
CA SER A 76 3.80 17.11 21.57
C SER A 76 2.99 18.38 21.28
N GLY A 77 2.85 18.77 20.02
CA GLY A 77 2.06 19.92 19.56
C GLY A 77 0.79 19.49 18.84
N PHE A 78 0.23 18.33 19.19
CA PHE A 78 -0.92 17.78 18.51
C PHE A 78 -2.16 18.67 18.66
N ASP A 79 -2.76 19.02 17.52
CA ASP A 79 -4.05 19.71 17.43
C ASP A 79 -5.02 18.86 16.58
N PRO A 80 -6.06 18.27 17.20
CA PRO A 80 -7.01 17.45 16.47
C PRO A 80 -7.85 18.28 15.47
N ALA A 81 -8.05 19.58 15.69
CA ALA A 81 -8.79 20.41 14.75
C ALA A 81 -8.02 20.57 13.43
N VAL A 82 -6.71 20.79 13.52
CA VAL A 82 -5.83 20.88 12.34
C VAL A 82 -5.79 19.56 11.58
N VAL A 83 -5.68 18.43 12.27
CA VAL A 83 -5.65 17.11 11.62
C VAL A 83 -6.98 16.79 10.93
N ARG A 84 -8.12 17.10 11.56
CA ARG A 84 -9.44 16.95 10.93
C ARG A 84 -9.57 17.82 9.68
N GLU A 85 -9.20 19.10 9.77
CA GLU A 85 -9.22 20.00 8.62
C GLU A 85 -8.41 19.46 7.43
N VAL A 86 -7.20 18.95 7.69
CA VAL A 86 -6.36 18.33 6.66
C VAL A 86 -7.05 17.13 6.01
N PHE A 87 -7.63 16.24 6.80
CA PHE A 87 -8.33 15.07 6.24
C PHE A 87 -9.62 15.43 5.52
N ASP A 88 -10.38 16.43 5.99
CA ASP A 88 -11.59 16.90 5.32
C ASP A 88 -11.28 17.50 3.94
N GLU A 89 -10.22 18.30 3.83
CA GLU A 89 -9.73 18.81 2.55
C GLU A 89 -9.31 17.68 1.60
N MET A 90 -8.56 16.71 2.12
CA MET A 90 -8.09 15.55 1.33
C MET A 90 -9.24 14.68 0.86
N ARG A 91 -10.24 14.47 1.73
CA ARG A 91 -11.45 13.69 1.45
C ARG A 91 -12.26 14.34 0.34
N ALA A 92 -12.55 15.63 0.48
CA ALA A 92 -13.27 16.39 -0.54
C ALA A 92 -12.57 16.35 -1.90
N GLU A 93 -11.24 16.49 -1.94
CA GLU A 93 -10.47 16.35 -3.18
C GLU A 93 -10.59 14.96 -3.79
N ALA A 94 -10.38 13.91 -2.99
CA ALA A 94 -10.39 12.54 -3.48
C ALA A 94 -11.78 12.09 -3.94
N GLU A 95 -12.83 12.42 -3.18
CA GLU A 95 -14.22 12.13 -3.53
C GLU A 95 -14.64 12.84 -4.82
N ALA A 96 -14.20 14.08 -5.03
CA ALA A 96 -14.48 14.80 -6.27
C ALA A 96 -13.92 14.08 -7.50
N VAL A 97 -12.79 13.36 -7.37
CA VAL A 97 -12.21 12.56 -8.45
C VAL A 97 -12.93 11.22 -8.59
N VAL A 98 -13.09 10.48 -7.49
CA VAL A 98 -13.68 9.14 -7.49
C VAL A 98 -15.13 9.16 -7.96
N SER A 99 -15.93 10.13 -7.54
CA SER A 99 -17.34 10.27 -7.94
C SER A 99 -17.52 10.50 -9.45
N ARG A 100 -16.53 11.05 -10.16
CA ARG A 100 -16.57 11.16 -11.63
C ARG A 100 -16.31 9.83 -12.33
N GLY A 101 -15.45 8.97 -11.75
CA GLY A 101 -15.11 7.67 -12.31
C GLY A 101 -16.07 6.55 -11.91
N ALA A 102 -16.74 6.68 -10.76
CA ALA A 102 -17.72 5.72 -10.24
C ALA A 102 -18.93 6.46 -9.61
N PRO A 103 -19.80 7.11 -10.40
CA PRO A 103 -20.91 7.91 -9.88
C PRO A 103 -21.90 7.07 -9.06
N GLY A 104 -22.19 7.52 -7.84
CA GLY A 104 -23.16 6.87 -6.95
C GLY A 104 -22.69 5.55 -6.33
N ALA A 105 -21.46 5.10 -6.61
CA ALA A 105 -20.88 3.95 -5.94
C ALA A 105 -20.56 4.32 -4.47
N PRO A 106 -20.74 3.38 -3.51
CA PRO A 106 -20.23 3.58 -2.16
C PRO A 106 -18.70 3.75 -2.21
N THR A 107 -18.13 4.47 -1.26
CA THR A 107 -16.68 4.67 -1.16
C THR A 107 -16.15 4.10 0.14
N SER A 108 -14.85 3.81 0.14
CA SER A 108 -14.08 3.44 1.34
C SER A 108 -12.83 4.29 1.44
N GLU A 109 -12.36 4.50 2.66
CA GLU A 109 -11.20 5.34 2.95
C GLU A 109 -10.08 4.54 3.59
N LYS A 110 -8.85 4.89 3.23
CA LYS A 110 -7.65 4.42 3.90
C LYS A 110 -6.72 5.58 4.17
N ALA A 111 -6.55 5.90 5.45
CA ALA A 111 -5.67 6.97 5.91
C ALA A 111 -4.32 6.43 6.39
N ARG A 112 -3.25 7.18 6.11
CA ARG A 112 -1.90 6.92 6.63
C ARG A 112 -1.23 8.22 7.07
N ALA A 113 -0.32 8.08 8.02
CA ALA A 113 0.63 9.13 8.39
C ALA A 113 2.06 8.63 8.17
N TYR A 114 2.92 9.47 7.63
CA TYR A 114 4.35 9.20 7.52
C TYR A 114 5.07 9.84 8.69
N MET A 115 5.60 9.00 9.56
CA MET A 115 6.03 9.36 10.91
C MET A 115 7.44 8.88 11.20
N ARG A 116 8.16 9.58 12.09
CA ARG A 116 9.46 9.14 12.62
C ARG A 116 9.73 9.74 13.99
N TYR A 117 10.70 9.18 14.72
CA TYR A 117 11.22 9.87 15.90
C TYR A 117 12.00 11.12 15.46
N VAL A 118 11.92 12.18 16.27
CA VAL A 118 12.64 13.44 16.01
C VAL A 118 14.14 13.17 15.85
N GLY A 119 14.72 13.69 14.77
CA GLY A 119 16.14 13.53 14.44
C GLY A 119 16.47 12.31 13.57
N GLN A 120 15.50 11.46 13.26
CA GLN A 120 15.71 10.36 12.29
C GLN A 120 15.69 10.87 10.85
N GLY A 121 16.42 10.19 9.97
CA GLY A 121 16.47 10.52 8.54
C GLY A 121 15.39 9.87 7.68
N HIS A 122 14.67 8.88 8.21
CA HIS A 122 13.68 8.10 7.45
C HIS A 122 12.39 7.93 8.25
N GLU A 123 11.27 8.15 7.59
CA GLU A 123 9.92 7.87 8.06
C GLU A 123 9.43 6.45 7.75
N ILE A 124 8.42 6.02 8.50
CA ILE A 124 7.60 4.85 8.18
C ILE A 124 6.17 5.29 7.90
N GLY A 125 5.49 4.58 7.00
CA GLY A 125 4.05 4.73 6.79
C GLY A 125 3.27 3.98 7.87
N VAL A 126 2.40 4.69 8.57
CA VAL A 126 1.57 4.17 9.66
C VAL A 126 0.11 4.19 9.22
N ASP A 127 -0.54 3.02 9.19
CA ASP A 127 -1.99 2.90 8.93
C ASP A 127 -2.80 3.50 10.09
N LEU A 128 -3.78 4.35 9.77
CA LEU A 128 -4.67 5.01 10.73
C LEU A 128 -6.05 4.33 10.68
N PRO A 129 -6.48 3.62 11.73
CA PRO A 129 -7.68 2.78 11.70
C PRO A 129 -9.01 3.56 11.79
N GLY A 130 -8.97 4.90 11.78
CA GLY A 130 -10.12 5.78 11.90
C GLY A 130 -9.68 7.22 12.15
N ASP A 131 -10.62 8.04 12.61
CA ASP A 131 -10.34 9.44 12.92
C ASP A 131 -9.30 9.58 14.03
N VAL A 132 -8.38 10.51 13.80
CA VAL A 132 -7.28 10.79 14.71
C VAL A 132 -7.73 11.84 15.71
N GLU A 133 -8.28 11.39 16.82
CA GLU A 133 -8.87 12.27 17.84
C GLU A 133 -7.86 12.72 18.91
N ASP A 134 -6.80 11.95 19.13
CA ASP A 134 -5.77 12.29 20.11
C ASP A 134 -4.35 11.84 19.71
N ALA A 135 -3.35 12.46 20.34
CA ALA A 135 -1.95 12.17 20.12
C ALA A 135 -1.52 10.77 20.57
N ALA A 136 -2.23 10.18 21.54
CA ALA A 136 -1.91 8.86 22.08
C ALA A 136 -2.26 7.76 21.07
N ALA A 137 -3.37 7.92 20.33
CA ALA A 137 -3.75 7.04 19.23
C ALA A 137 -2.68 7.02 18.13
N LEU A 138 -2.18 8.20 17.71
CA LEU A 138 -1.07 8.30 16.76
C LEU A 138 0.20 7.65 17.28
N ARG A 139 0.57 7.93 18.55
CA ARG A 139 1.74 7.33 19.17
C ARG A 139 1.63 5.81 19.19
N ASN A 140 0.50 5.26 19.61
CA ASN A 140 0.28 3.82 19.65
C ASN A 140 0.33 3.18 18.26
N ALA A 141 -0.24 3.85 17.24
CA ALA A 141 -0.17 3.38 15.86
C ALA A 141 1.28 3.40 15.35
N PHE A 142 2.01 4.47 15.63
CA PHE A 142 3.41 4.60 15.28
C PHE A 142 4.28 3.57 15.98
N ASP A 143 4.17 3.40 17.30
CA ASP A 143 5.00 2.49 18.07
C ASP A 143 4.79 1.04 17.59
N ARG A 144 3.55 0.62 17.27
CA ARG A 144 3.27 -0.68 16.64
C ARG A 144 3.91 -0.82 15.26
N GLY A 145 3.78 0.20 14.40
CA GLY A 145 4.38 0.18 13.06
C GLY A 145 5.91 0.16 13.12
N TYR A 146 6.48 0.94 14.04
CA TYR A 146 7.92 1.06 14.23
C TYR A 146 8.51 -0.24 14.80
N GLU A 147 7.85 -0.87 15.77
CA GLU A 147 8.25 -2.19 16.28
C GLU A 147 8.12 -3.27 15.21
N ALA A 148 7.11 -3.24 14.36
CA ALA A 148 6.98 -4.19 13.24
C ALA A 148 8.11 -4.06 12.21
N VAL A 149 8.64 -2.86 11.99
CA VAL A 149 9.75 -2.61 11.05
C VAL A 149 11.12 -2.87 11.69
N TYR A 150 11.33 -2.43 12.94
CA TYR A 150 12.65 -2.37 13.58
C TYR A 150 12.82 -3.27 14.81
N GLY A 151 11.76 -3.93 15.27
CA GLY A 151 11.77 -4.87 16.41
C GLY A 151 11.88 -4.22 17.80
N ARG A 152 11.79 -2.89 17.90
CA ARG A 152 11.86 -2.13 19.15
C ARG A 152 11.30 -0.72 18.97
N THR A 153 10.95 -0.04 20.06
CA THR A 153 10.64 1.40 20.09
C THR A 153 11.80 2.19 20.72
N ILE A 154 11.74 3.53 20.68
CA ILE A 154 12.70 4.42 21.35
C ILE A 154 11.97 5.26 22.40
N PRO A 155 12.03 4.87 23.68
CA PRO A 155 11.37 5.60 24.76
C PRO A 155 11.90 7.02 24.91
N GLY A 156 11.03 7.96 25.27
CA GLY A 156 11.40 9.34 25.61
C GLY A 156 11.67 10.27 24.42
N LEU A 157 11.69 9.76 23.19
CA LEU A 157 11.73 10.60 21.99
C LEU A 157 10.33 11.03 21.56
N ASP A 158 10.23 12.29 21.18
CA ASP A 158 9.05 12.81 20.51
C ASP A 158 8.98 12.27 19.07
N ILE A 159 7.78 12.27 18.52
CA ILE A 159 7.47 11.75 17.19
C ILE A 159 7.03 12.93 16.33
N GLU A 160 7.51 12.96 15.08
CA GLU A 160 7.07 13.91 14.07
C GLU A 160 6.31 13.20 12.95
N VAL A 161 5.23 13.83 12.51
CA VAL A 161 4.49 13.48 11.30
C VAL A 161 4.93 14.45 10.21
N LEU A 162 5.31 13.91 9.05
CA LEU A 162 5.81 14.70 7.92
C LEU A 162 4.71 14.91 6.87
N SER A 163 3.99 13.83 6.55
CA SER A 163 2.94 13.84 5.55
C SER A 163 1.79 12.91 5.92
N TRP A 164 0.64 13.21 5.36
CA TRP A 164 -0.62 12.51 5.53
C TRP A 164 -1.06 12.02 4.17
N THR A 165 -1.58 10.79 4.10
CA THR A 165 -2.20 10.27 2.89
C THR A 165 -3.59 9.76 3.16
N LEU A 166 -4.47 9.99 2.20
CA LEU A 166 -5.84 9.51 2.20
C LEU A 166 -6.12 8.92 0.83
N VAL A 167 -6.48 7.64 0.81
CA VAL A 167 -6.96 6.96 -0.39
C VAL A 167 -8.48 6.83 -0.27
N VAL A 168 -9.21 7.37 -1.23
CA VAL A 168 -10.64 7.09 -1.41
C VAL A 168 -10.79 6.12 -2.57
N SER A 169 -11.56 5.04 -2.39
CA SER A 169 -11.75 4.00 -3.41
C SER A 169 -13.22 3.57 -3.51
N ALA A 170 -13.70 3.41 -4.74
CA ALA A 170 -14.93 2.68 -5.03
C ALA A 170 -14.69 1.15 -4.93
N PRO A 171 -15.74 0.32 -4.81
CA PRO A 171 -15.63 -1.13 -4.88
C PRO A 171 -14.89 -1.57 -6.14
N ALA A 172 -14.03 -2.58 -5.99
CA ALA A 172 -13.47 -3.26 -7.14
C ALA A 172 -14.61 -3.94 -7.92
N THR A 173 -14.53 -3.91 -9.25
CA THR A 173 -15.41 -4.70 -10.10
C THR A 173 -15.05 -6.17 -9.91
N GLU A 174 -16.01 -7.01 -9.52
CA GLU A 174 -15.75 -8.46 -9.50
C GLU A 174 -15.40 -8.91 -10.92
N PRO A 175 -14.32 -9.70 -11.09
CA PRO A 175 -14.05 -10.31 -12.38
C PRO A 175 -15.24 -11.20 -12.73
N THR A 176 -15.91 -10.93 -13.84
CA THR A 176 -16.89 -11.86 -14.40
C THR A 176 -16.14 -13.15 -14.73
N ASP A 177 -16.66 -14.31 -14.29
CA ASP A 177 -16.05 -15.61 -14.58
C ASP A 177 -15.71 -15.71 -16.07
N VAL A 178 -14.42 -15.90 -16.37
CA VAL A 178 -14.01 -16.23 -17.73
C VAL A 178 -14.51 -17.64 -17.97
N PRO A 179 -15.44 -17.87 -18.94
CA PRO A 179 -15.92 -19.21 -19.21
C PRO A 179 -14.73 -20.11 -19.48
N ALA A 180 -14.65 -21.23 -18.75
CA ALA A 180 -13.55 -22.17 -18.87
C ALA A 180 -13.38 -22.53 -20.34
N GLY A 181 -12.26 -22.09 -20.94
CA GLY A 181 -11.96 -22.37 -22.33
C GLY A 181 -11.98 -23.88 -22.53
N THR A 182 -12.87 -24.36 -23.40
CA THR A 182 -12.85 -25.73 -23.90
C THR A 182 -11.62 -25.87 -24.79
N TYR A 183 -10.51 -26.33 -24.20
CA TYR A 183 -9.36 -26.87 -24.92
C TYR A 183 -9.40 -28.40 -24.90
#